data_AF-A0A2X2V936-F1
#
_entry.id   AF-A0A2X2V936-F1
#
_cell.length_a   1.000
_cell.length_b   1.000
_cell.length_c   1.000
_cell.angle_alpha   90.00
_cell.angle_beta   90.00
_cell.angle_gamma   90.00
#
_symmetry.space_group_name_H-M   'P 1'
#
loop_
_entity.id
_entity.type
_entity.pdbx_description
1 polymer ?
#
loop_
_entity_poly.entity_id
_entity_poly.type
_entity_poly.pdbx_seq_one_letter_code
_entity_poly.pdbx_strand_id
1 'polypeptide(L)'
;MPPVSQDVVLTASSASLNVGELTGSVAAFVLPADQGSLEITLTSLVKDLSVYAPNVLILDGQMQPSAFFPSSYFQYQKPGMTSGNRLENVMKLTPMMGQKQIYMLVYTTKHDLTETTRMINPAKLYAEGASNAIPDVADPVASHSGQGTLTVKLKTEQNSGNIMIGKIFGGSDAKTCCGR
;
A
#
# COMPACT_ATOMS: atom_id res chain seq x y z
N MET A 1 8.60 -12.85 -4.88
CA MET A 1 8.93 -11.75 -5.81
C MET A 1 9.24 -10.50 -5.00
N PRO A 2 10.12 -9.58 -5.45
CA PRO A 2 10.30 -8.31 -4.76
C PRO A 2 8.98 -7.52 -4.77
N PRO A 3 8.70 -6.71 -3.75
CA PRO A 3 7.51 -5.87 -3.72
C PRO A 3 7.48 -4.92 -4.93
N VAL A 4 6.32 -4.83 -5.57
CA VAL A 4 6.09 -3.85 -6.64
C VAL A 4 5.55 -2.58 -6.01
N SER A 5 6.15 -1.44 -6.33
CA SER A 5 5.70 -0.12 -5.87
C SER A 5 5.24 0.71 -7.06
N GLN A 6 4.10 1.37 -6.93
CA GLN A 6 3.56 2.30 -7.92
C GLN A 6 3.16 3.62 -7.26
N ASP A 7 3.68 4.72 -7.81
CA ASP A 7 3.33 6.06 -7.37
C ASP A 7 2.31 6.68 -8.33
N VAL A 8 1.32 7.37 -7.77
CA VAL A 8 0.27 8.06 -8.51
C VAL A 8 0.07 9.45 -7.95
N VAL A 9 0.12 10.46 -8.80
CA VAL A 9 -0.22 11.84 -8.44
C VAL A 9 -1.64 12.13 -8.89
N LEU A 10 -2.53 12.38 -7.93
CA LEU A 10 -3.90 12.78 -8.15
C LEU A 10 -4.00 14.30 -8.20
N THR A 11 -4.32 14.83 -9.37
CA THR A 11 -4.52 16.26 -9.63
C THR A 11 -5.95 16.51 -10.10
N ALA A 12 -6.34 17.77 -10.24
CA ALA A 12 -7.64 18.15 -10.83
C ALA A 12 -7.85 17.65 -12.27
N SER A 13 -6.78 17.28 -12.99
CA SER A 13 -6.87 16.70 -14.34
C SER A 13 -6.90 15.17 -14.35
N SER A 14 -6.74 14.51 -13.20
CA SER A 14 -6.93 13.06 -13.08
C SER A 14 -8.40 12.68 -13.32
N ALA A 15 -8.65 11.40 -13.59
CA ALA A 15 -10.01 10.87 -13.60
C ALA A 15 -10.69 11.21 -12.27
N SER A 16 -11.96 11.62 -12.32
CA SER A 16 -12.74 11.97 -11.14
C SER A 16 -14.07 11.25 -11.13
N LEU A 17 -14.60 11.01 -9.93
CA LEU A 17 -15.96 10.54 -9.72
C LEU A 17 -16.74 11.63 -9.03
N ASN A 18 -17.98 11.86 -9.47
CA ASN A 18 -18.93 12.77 -8.84
C ASN A 18 -20.30 12.09 -8.79
N VAL A 19 -20.43 11.09 -7.92
CA VAL A 19 -21.63 10.25 -7.82
C VAL A 19 -22.00 10.09 -6.35
N GLY A 20 -23.16 10.63 -5.96
CA GLY A 20 -23.61 10.62 -4.57
C GLY A 20 -22.60 11.33 -3.65
N GLU A 21 -22.02 10.57 -2.72
CA GLU A 21 -21.02 11.04 -1.76
C GLU A 21 -19.57 10.91 -2.26
N LEU A 22 -19.32 10.16 -3.35
CA LEU A 22 -17.99 10.06 -3.96
C LEU A 22 -17.68 11.33 -4.74
N THR A 23 -16.50 11.91 -4.49
CA THR A 23 -16.07 13.16 -5.12
C THR A 23 -14.55 13.18 -5.30
N GLY A 24 -14.08 14.00 -6.23
CA GLY A 24 -12.65 14.26 -6.43
C GLY A 24 -11.94 13.24 -7.31
N SER A 25 -10.61 13.37 -7.36
CA SER A 25 -9.75 12.55 -8.23
C SER A 25 -9.65 11.13 -7.70
N VAL A 26 -9.57 10.14 -8.59
CA VAL A 26 -9.53 8.71 -8.25
C VAL A 26 -8.34 8.01 -8.90
N ALA A 27 -7.89 6.93 -8.27
CA ALA A 27 -6.90 6.01 -8.84
C ALA A 27 -7.49 4.61 -8.93
N ALA A 28 -7.24 3.92 -10.04
CA ALA A 28 -7.64 2.53 -10.24
C ALA A 28 -6.42 1.67 -10.54
N PHE A 29 -6.37 0.49 -9.93
CA PHE A 29 -5.27 -0.45 -10.04
C PHE A 29 -5.80 -1.84 -10.40
N VAL A 30 -5.07 -2.54 -11.27
CA VAL A 30 -5.26 -3.98 -11.52
C VAL A 30 -4.21 -4.72 -10.72
N LEU A 31 -4.63 -5.66 -9.87
CA LEU A 31 -3.74 -6.41 -9.00
C LEU A 31 -3.76 -7.90 -9.39
N PRO A 32 -2.60 -8.58 -9.44
CA PRO A 32 -2.55 -10.01 -9.69
C PRO A 32 -3.23 -10.76 -8.55
N ALA A 33 -4.04 -11.75 -8.89
CA ALA A 33 -4.82 -12.54 -7.93
C ALA A 33 -4.52 -14.04 -7.99
N ASP A 34 -3.58 -14.45 -8.84
CA ASP A 34 -3.18 -15.85 -9.03
C ASP A 34 -1.90 -16.23 -8.27
N GLN A 35 -1.39 -15.34 -7.41
CA GLN A 35 -0.12 -15.51 -6.70
C GLN A 35 -0.27 -15.75 -5.18
N GLY A 36 -1.44 -16.19 -4.73
CA GLY A 36 -1.73 -16.38 -3.31
C GLY A 36 -2.22 -15.11 -2.64
N SER A 37 -2.01 -15.01 -1.32
CA SER A 37 -2.44 -13.85 -0.53
C SER A 37 -1.65 -12.59 -0.92
N LEU A 38 -2.33 -11.46 -0.90
CA LEU A 38 -1.80 -10.14 -1.21
C LEU A 38 -1.69 -9.33 0.07
N GLU A 39 -0.54 -8.70 0.29
CA GLU A 39 -0.38 -7.62 1.25
C GLU A 39 -0.18 -6.31 0.48
N ILE A 40 -1.12 -5.39 0.61
CA ILE A 40 -1.15 -4.10 -0.07
C ILE A 40 -0.94 -3.01 0.97
N THR A 41 0.14 -2.25 0.86
CA THR A 41 0.30 -1.01 1.62
C THR A 41 -0.10 0.15 0.73
N LEU A 42 -1.16 0.87 1.10
CA LEU A 42 -1.54 2.12 0.45
C LEU A 42 -1.15 3.27 1.37
N THR A 43 -0.36 4.18 0.81
CA THR A 43 0.17 5.36 1.47
C THR A 43 -0.33 6.61 0.77
N SER A 44 -0.82 7.59 1.52
CA SER A 44 -1.14 8.94 1.04
C SER A 44 -0.21 9.96 1.71
N LEU A 45 0.64 10.62 0.93
CA LEU A 45 1.64 11.54 1.43
C LEU A 45 1.02 12.89 1.83
N VAL A 46 1.37 13.38 3.02
CA VAL A 46 1.06 14.75 3.41
C VAL A 46 2.08 15.70 2.76
N LYS A 47 1.59 16.73 2.08
CA LYS A 47 2.40 17.80 1.51
C LYS A 47 1.73 19.14 1.76
N ASP A 48 2.49 20.13 2.24
CA ASP A 48 2.01 21.49 2.48
C ASP A 48 0.74 21.56 3.35
N LEU A 49 0.70 20.76 4.43
CA LEU A 49 -0.47 20.60 5.32
C LEU A 49 -1.75 20.16 4.58
N SER A 50 -1.61 19.44 3.47
CA SER A 50 -2.70 18.84 2.70
C SER A 50 -2.43 17.36 2.48
N VAL A 51 -3.48 16.54 2.52
CA VAL A 51 -3.37 15.09 2.33
C VAL A 51 -4.61 14.53 1.63
N TYR A 52 -4.42 13.57 0.73
CA TYR A 52 -5.54 12.85 0.16
C TYR A 52 -6.11 11.86 1.18
N ALA A 53 -7.40 11.91 1.47
CA ALA A 53 -8.07 11.03 2.44
C ALA A 53 -8.69 9.82 1.71
N PRO A 54 -8.03 8.64 1.73
CA PRO A 54 -8.38 7.55 0.83
C PRO A 54 -9.46 6.65 1.40
N ASN A 55 -10.40 6.27 0.55
CA ASN A 55 -11.28 5.14 0.69
C ASN A 55 -10.90 4.12 -0.39
N VAL A 56 -11.00 2.82 -0.08
CA VAL A 56 -10.66 1.76 -1.02
C VAL A 56 -11.81 0.82 -1.22
N LEU A 57 -12.22 0.63 -2.48
CA LEU A 57 -13.14 -0.42 -2.91
C LEU A 57 -12.35 -1.48 -3.68
N ILE A 58 -12.42 -2.72 -3.21
CA ILE A 58 -11.88 -3.89 -3.91
C ILE A 58 -13.02 -4.53 -4.70
N LEU A 59 -12.75 -4.82 -5.97
CA LEU A 59 -13.63 -5.55 -6.87
C LEU A 59 -12.97 -6.86 -7.29
N ASP A 60 -13.75 -7.92 -7.45
CA ASP A 60 -13.26 -9.19 -8.00
C ASP A 60 -13.04 -9.12 -9.53
N GLY A 61 -12.62 -10.23 -10.13
CA GLY A 61 -12.44 -10.35 -11.58
C GLY A 61 -13.71 -10.11 -12.42
N GLN A 62 -14.90 -10.09 -11.82
CA GLN A 62 -16.18 -9.77 -12.46
C GLN A 62 -16.65 -8.34 -12.15
N MET A 63 -15.77 -7.50 -11.60
CA MET A 63 -16.05 -6.12 -11.19
C MET A 63 -17.12 -6.02 -10.08
N GLN A 64 -17.30 -7.06 -9.27
CA GLN A 64 -18.22 -7.04 -8.14
C GLN A 64 -17.51 -6.62 -6.85
N PRO A 65 -18.12 -5.75 -6.02
CA PRO A 65 -17.59 -5.38 -4.70
C PRO A 65 -17.27 -6.60 -3.83
N SER A 66 -16.03 -6.65 -3.34
CA SER A 66 -15.50 -7.75 -2.51
C SER A 66 -15.01 -7.29 -1.14
N ALA A 67 -14.48 -6.07 -1.02
CA ALA A 67 -14.09 -5.48 0.26
C ALA A 67 -14.09 -3.95 0.19
N PHE A 68 -14.27 -3.32 1.35
CA PHE A 68 -14.26 -1.87 1.48
C PHE A 68 -13.40 -1.46 2.69
N PHE A 69 -12.54 -0.47 2.50
CA PHE A 69 -11.70 0.11 3.55
C PHE A 69 -11.96 1.62 3.61
N PRO A 70 -12.70 2.10 4.63
CA PRO A 70 -13.01 3.52 4.78
C PRO A 70 -11.77 4.34 5.15
N SER A 71 -11.85 5.67 4.98
CA SER A 71 -10.77 6.60 5.34
C SER A 71 -10.29 6.46 6.79
N SER A 72 -11.17 6.08 7.72
CA SER A 72 -10.83 5.84 9.12
C SER A 72 -9.85 4.69 9.37
N TYR A 73 -9.61 3.81 8.39
CA TYR A 73 -8.61 2.75 8.49
C TYR A 73 -7.19 3.23 8.14
N PHE A 74 -7.06 4.43 7.57
CA PHE A 74 -5.78 5.00 7.19
C PHE A 74 -5.24 5.86 8.32
N GLN A 75 -4.26 5.32 9.04
CA GLN A 75 -3.72 5.95 10.22
C GLN A 75 -2.57 6.88 9.87
N TYR A 76 -2.49 7.99 10.60
CA TYR A 76 -1.34 8.88 10.52
C TYR A 76 -0.05 8.15 10.95
N GLN A 77 0.97 8.25 10.10
CA GLN A 77 2.31 7.76 10.38
C GLN A 77 3.29 8.94 10.39
N LYS A 78 4.07 9.03 11.48
CA LYS A 78 5.16 10.01 11.61
C LYS A 78 6.23 9.80 10.53
N PRO A 79 7.02 10.82 10.18
CA PRO A 79 8.09 10.70 9.22
C PRO A 79 9.13 9.67 9.69
N GLY A 80 9.63 8.87 8.76
CA GLY A 80 10.76 7.96 8.95
C GLY A 80 12.00 8.47 8.21
N MET A 81 13.04 7.63 8.14
CA MET A 81 14.30 8.00 7.48
C MET A 81 14.14 8.28 5.98
N THR A 82 13.19 7.62 5.32
CA THR A 82 12.92 7.72 3.88
C THR A 82 11.47 8.05 3.55
N SER A 83 10.65 8.37 4.55
CA SER A 83 9.21 8.63 4.38
C SER A 83 8.78 9.89 5.11
N GLY A 84 7.92 10.69 4.46
CA GLY A 84 7.29 11.84 5.09
C GLY A 84 6.10 11.47 5.99
N ASN A 85 5.46 12.50 6.53
CA ASN A 85 4.14 12.41 7.14
C ASN A 85 3.15 11.82 6.13
N ARG A 86 2.33 10.86 6.55
CA ARG A 86 1.41 10.17 5.63
C ARG A 86 0.23 9.56 6.36
N LEU A 87 -0.85 9.32 5.63
CA LEU A 87 -1.89 8.36 6.02
C LEU A 87 -1.55 7.01 5.40
N GLU A 88 -1.69 5.92 6.14
CA GLU A 88 -1.28 4.59 5.70
C GLU A 88 -2.21 3.50 6.21
N ASN A 89 -2.47 2.51 5.35
CA ASN A 89 -3.12 1.26 5.73
C ASN A 89 -2.44 0.07 5.03
N VAL A 90 -2.39 -1.07 5.72
CA VAL A 90 -1.92 -2.34 5.20
C VAL A 90 -3.11 -3.30 5.10
N MET A 91 -3.50 -3.62 3.86
CA MET A 91 -4.64 -4.50 3.55
C MET A 91 -4.12 -5.89 3.19
N LYS A 92 -4.65 -6.92 3.85
CA LYS A 92 -4.36 -8.32 3.52
C LYS A 92 -5.56 -8.94 2.85
N LEU A 93 -5.40 -9.37 1.60
CA LEU A 93 -6.47 -9.93 0.78
C LEU A 93 -6.08 -11.35 0.37
N THR A 94 -7.04 -12.27 0.40
CA THR A 94 -6.87 -13.62 -0.13
C THR A 94 -7.85 -13.80 -1.29
N PRO A 95 -7.39 -13.65 -2.55
CA PRO A 95 -8.25 -13.86 -3.70
C PRO A 95 -8.80 -15.29 -3.75
N MET A 96 -9.99 -15.47 -4.33
CA MET A 96 -10.54 -16.80 -4.53
C MET A 96 -9.74 -17.59 -5.59
N MET A 97 -9.73 -18.91 -5.43
CA MET A 97 -9.11 -19.82 -6.40
C MET A 97 -9.66 -19.59 -7.80
N GLY A 98 -8.77 -19.53 -8.80
CA GLY A 98 -9.13 -19.33 -10.21
C GLY A 98 -9.21 -17.86 -10.65
N GLN A 99 -9.18 -16.90 -9.72
CA GLN A 99 -9.06 -15.49 -10.09
C GLN A 99 -7.66 -15.18 -10.62
N LYS A 100 -7.59 -14.48 -11.76
CA LYS A 100 -6.33 -14.02 -12.34
C LYS A 100 -5.93 -12.63 -11.86
N GLN A 101 -6.92 -11.78 -11.65
CA GLN A 101 -6.74 -10.42 -11.17
C GLN A 101 -7.96 -9.95 -10.37
N ILE A 102 -7.74 -8.94 -9.54
CA ILE A 102 -8.76 -8.14 -8.87
C ILE A 102 -8.50 -6.65 -9.17
N TYR A 103 -9.46 -5.80 -8.85
CA TYR A 103 -9.35 -4.36 -9.07
C TYR A 103 -9.45 -3.61 -7.76
N MET A 104 -8.66 -2.55 -7.63
CA MET A 104 -8.69 -1.65 -6.50
C MET A 104 -8.99 -0.24 -6.97
N LEU A 105 -10.07 0.34 -6.48
CA LEU A 105 -10.43 1.74 -6.69
C LEU A 105 -10.14 2.52 -5.42
N VAL A 106 -9.29 3.54 -5.52
CA VAL A 106 -9.00 4.51 -4.46
C VAL A 106 -9.74 5.79 -4.79
N TYR A 107 -10.54 6.28 -3.85
CA TYR A 107 -11.36 7.47 -3.99
C TYR A 107 -11.45 8.23 -2.65
N THR A 108 -12.13 9.38 -2.64
CA THR A 108 -12.48 10.10 -1.41
C THR A 108 -13.96 10.48 -1.41
N THR A 109 -14.47 10.91 -0.26
CA THR A 109 -15.88 11.29 -0.10
C THR A 109 -16.02 12.73 0.34
N LYS A 110 -17.20 13.32 0.12
CA LYS A 110 -17.50 14.68 0.60
C LYS A 110 -17.30 14.81 2.10
N HIS A 111 -17.71 13.80 2.86
CA HIS A 111 -17.53 13.76 4.31
C HIS A 111 -16.05 13.78 4.68
N ASP A 112 -15.24 12.89 4.10
CA ASP A 112 -13.82 12.79 4.45
C ASP A 112 -13.04 14.04 4.06
N LEU A 113 -13.47 14.77 3.04
CA LEU A 113 -12.90 16.07 2.67
C LEU A 113 -13.16 17.19 3.70
N THR A 114 -14.12 17.01 4.60
CA THR A 114 -14.37 17.96 5.71
C THR A 114 -13.52 17.66 6.93
N GLU A 115 -12.87 16.50 6.97
CA GLU A 115 -12.04 16.08 8.09
C GLU A 115 -10.60 16.60 7.99
N THR A 116 -9.85 16.41 9.07
CA THR A 116 -8.45 16.82 9.17
C THR A 116 -7.64 15.76 9.90
N THR A 117 -6.34 15.76 9.63
CA THR A 117 -5.38 14.88 10.31
C THR A 117 -4.44 15.70 11.17
N ARG A 118 -4.42 15.47 12.49
CA ARG A 118 -3.40 16.03 13.37
C ARG A 118 -2.11 15.22 13.25
N MET A 119 -1.00 15.92 13.01
CA MET A 119 0.33 15.34 12.86
C MET A 119 1.21 15.73 14.05
N ILE A 120 2.26 14.96 14.34
CA ILE A 120 3.16 15.32 15.44
C ILE A 120 4.07 16.49 15.06
N ASN A 121 4.24 17.46 15.96
CA ASN A 121 5.15 18.57 15.75
C ASN A 121 6.62 18.09 15.62
N PRO A 122 7.38 18.56 14.61
CA PRO A 122 8.79 18.19 14.45
C PRO A 122 9.66 18.44 15.69
N ALA A 123 9.40 19.49 16.47
CA ALA A 123 10.15 19.79 17.69
C ALA A 123 9.92 18.73 18.78
N LYS A 124 8.71 18.16 18.87
CA LYS A 124 8.40 17.04 19.76
C LYS A 124 9.12 15.77 19.34
N LEU A 125 9.14 15.47 18.04
CA LEU A 125 9.87 14.32 17.49
C LEU A 125 11.38 14.42 17.74
N TYR A 126 11.96 15.60 17.60
CA TYR A 126 13.36 15.82 17.89
C TYR A 126 13.68 15.61 19.37
N ALA A 127 12.84 16.15 20.26
CA ALA A 127 13.00 15.97 21.70
C ALA A 127 12.87 14.51 22.13
N GLU A 128 11.91 13.76 21.55
CA GLU A 128 11.74 12.31 21.75
C GLU A 128 13.03 11.55 21.37
N GLY A 129 13.60 11.84 20.19
CA GLY A 129 14.83 11.18 19.71
C GLY A 129 16.09 11.57 20.49
N ALA A 130 16.16 12.82 20.98
CA ALA A 130 17.29 13.32 21.76
C ALA A 130 17.22 13.00 23.26
N SER A 131 16.15 12.33 23.73
CA SER A 131 15.87 12.10 25.16
C SER A 131 15.81 13.40 25.98
N ASN A 132 15.30 14.48 25.36
CA ASN A 132 15.10 15.78 25.98
C ASN A 132 13.67 15.92 26.50
N ALA A 133 13.42 16.95 27.31
CA ALA A 133 12.06 17.34 27.67
C ALA A 133 11.24 17.67 26.41
N ILE A 134 10.04 17.10 26.30
CA ILE A 134 9.13 17.37 25.18
C ILE A 134 8.58 18.80 25.32
N PRO A 135 8.75 19.68 24.32
CA PRO A 135 8.26 21.04 24.39
C PRO A 135 6.73 21.10 24.30
N ASP A 136 6.13 22.05 25.02
CA ASP A 136 4.70 22.36 24.93
C ASP A 136 4.42 23.26 23.70
N VAL A 137 4.41 22.63 22.53
CA VAL A 137 4.11 23.29 21.25
C VAL A 137 2.94 22.60 20.56
N ALA A 138 2.10 23.37 19.86
CA ALA A 138 0.94 22.81 19.17
C ALA A 138 1.34 21.90 18.01
N ASP A 139 0.55 20.86 17.78
CA ASP A 139 0.72 19.92 16.68
C ASP A 139 0.12 20.47 15.37
N PRO A 140 0.84 20.36 14.24
CA PRO A 140 0.31 20.79 12.96
C PRO A 140 -0.89 19.94 12.53
N VAL A 141 -1.82 20.55 11.80
CA VAL A 141 -3.04 19.89 11.30
C VAL A 141 -3.06 19.98 9.78
N ALA A 142 -3.18 18.83 9.12
CA ALA A 142 -3.34 18.73 7.69
C ALA A 142 -4.83 18.68 7.30
N SER A 143 -5.22 19.45 6.29
CA SER A 143 -6.56 19.40 5.70
C SER A 143 -6.66 18.25 4.71
N HIS A 144 -7.81 17.59 4.66
CA HIS A 144 -8.07 16.57 3.65
C HIS A 144 -8.36 17.20 2.28
N SER A 145 -7.97 16.52 1.21
CA SER A 145 -8.01 17.03 -0.16
C SER A 145 -8.41 15.93 -1.15
N GLY A 146 -9.10 16.30 -2.23
CA GLY A 146 -9.40 15.40 -3.35
C GLY A 146 -8.23 15.20 -4.30
N GLN A 147 -7.06 15.73 -3.95
CA GLN A 147 -5.80 15.68 -4.70
C GLN A 147 -4.66 15.34 -3.75
N GLY A 148 -3.62 14.67 -4.25
CA GLY A 148 -2.45 14.30 -3.45
C GLY A 148 -1.58 13.26 -4.13
N THR A 149 -0.59 12.74 -3.41
CA THR A 149 0.32 11.70 -3.91
C THR A 149 0.05 10.40 -3.17
N LEU A 150 -0.24 9.35 -3.93
CA LEU A 150 -0.45 8.00 -3.44
C LEU A 150 0.73 7.10 -3.83
N THR A 151 1.09 6.18 -2.94
CA THR A 151 2.00 5.07 -3.23
C THR A 151 1.31 3.78 -2.87
N VAL A 152 1.28 2.83 -3.81
CA VAL A 152 0.78 1.47 -3.60
C VAL A 152 1.97 0.52 -3.63
N LYS A 153 2.19 -0.22 -2.54
CA LYS A 153 3.15 -1.32 -2.47
C LYS A 153 2.42 -2.64 -2.38
N LEU A 154 2.70 -3.54 -3.31
CA LEU A 154 2.14 -4.88 -3.36
C LEU A 154 3.20 -5.92 -3.02
N LYS A 155 2.88 -6.81 -2.09
CA LYS A 155 3.60 -8.06 -1.84
C LYS A 155 2.66 -9.24 -2.07
N THR A 156 3.20 -10.28 -2.69
CA THR A 156 2.51 -11.56 -2.86
C THR A 156 3.14 -12.60 -1.94
N GLU A 157 2.34 -13.17 -1.05
CA GLU A 157 2.74 -14.31 -0.24
C GLU A 157 2.43 -15.59 -1.02
N GLN A 158 3.39 -16.00 -1.85
CA GLN A 158 3.41 -17.36 -2.36
C GLN A 158 3.89 -18.27 -1.23
N ASN A 159 3.13 -19.31 -0.91
CA ASN A 159 3.58 -20.39 -0.05
C ASN A 159 4.91 -20.91 -0.65
N SER A 160 6.03 -20.55 -0.02
CA SER A 160 7.33 -20.53 -0.67
C SER A 160 7.76 -21.93 -1.07
N GLY A 161 7.77 -22.21 -2.37
CA GLY A 161 8.51 -23.34 -2.93
C GLY A 161 9.99 -23.17 -2.60
N ASN A 162 10.44 -23.84 -1.55
CA ASN A 162 11.83 -23.85 -1.11
C ASN A 162 12.75 -24.28 -2.27
N ILE A 163 13.89 -23.61 -2.40
CA ILE A 163 14.98 -24.07 -3.28
C ILE A 163 15.69 -25.22 -2.57
N MET A 164 15.64 -26.42 -3.14
CA MET A 164 16.43 -27.55 -2.66
C MET A 164 17.88 -27.36 -3.12
N ILE A 165 18.79 -27.12 -2.16
CA ILE A 165 20.22 -26.97 -2.44
C ILE A 165 20.93 -28.29 -2.13
N GLY A 166 21.41 -28.97 -3.17
CA GLY A 166 22.17 -30.22 -3.08
C GLY A 166 22.58 -30.73 -4.46
N LYS A 167 23.82 -31.20 -4.59
CA LYS A 167 24.41 -31.68 -5.86
C LYS A 167 23.58 -32.81 -6.47
N ILE A 168 23.10 -32.60 -7.70
CA ILE A 168 22.61 -33.66 -8.59
C ILE A 168 23.77 -33.97 -9.55
N PHE A 169 24.61 -34.95 -9.20
CA PHE A 169 25.55 -35.55 -10.15
C PHE A 169 25.41 -37.07 -10.07
N GLY A 170 24.59 -37.60 -10.98
CA GLY A 170 24.70 -38.98 -11.42
C GLY A 170 25.70 -39.02 -12.57
N GLY A 171 26.80 -39.74 -12.35
CA GLY A 171 27.78 -40.08 -13.37
C GLY A 171 28.29 -41.48 -13.08
N SER A 172 27.50 -42.48 -13.47
CA SER A 172 27.98 -43.85 -13.62
C SER A 172 29.03 -43.84 -14.73
N ASP A 173 30.26 -44.25 -14.43
CA ASP A 173 31.03 -45.20 -15.23
C ASP A 173 32.43 -45.39 -14.63
N ALA A 174 32.60 -46.53 -13.97
CA ALA A 174 33.91 -47.13 -13.75
C ALA A 174 33.76 -48.66 -13.70
N LYS A 175 33.68 -49.28 -14.87
CA LYS A 175 34.18 -50.64 -15.08
C LYS A 175 34.92 -50.72 -16.41
N THR A 176 36.24 -50.51 -16.33
CA THR A 176 37.20 -50.89 -17.36
C THR A 176 37.82 -52.23 -16.97
N CYS A 177 38.07 -53.05 -17.99
CA CYS A 177 39.01 -54.18 -18.07
C CYS A 177 38.50 -55.60 -17.82
N CYS A 178 38.06 -56.22 -18.92
CA CYS A 178 38.68 -57.39 -19.58
C CYS A 178 39.62 -58.26 -18.72
N GLY A 179 39.26 -59.54 -18.58
CA GLY A 179 40.10 -60.59 -18.03
C GLY A 179 39.80 -61.93 -18.71
N ARG A 180 40.68 -62.24 -19.69
CA ARG A 180 41.22 -63.53 -20.14
C ARG A 180 40.34 -64.79 -20.12
#